data_AF-A0A3S1ZJU1-F1
#
_entry.id   AF-A0A3S1ZJU1-F1
#
_cell.length_a   1.000
_cell.length_b   1.000
_cell.length_c   1.000
_cell.angle_alpha   90.00
_cell.angle_beta   90.00
_cell.angle_gamma   90.00
#
_symmetry.space_group_name_H-M   'P 1'
#
loop_
_entity.id
_entity.type
_entity.pdbx_description
1 polymer ?
#
loop_
_entity_poly.entity_id
_entity_poly.type
_entity_poly.pdbx_seq_one_letter_code
_entity_poly.pdbx_strand_id
1 'polypeptide(L)'
;MSFRIDPRLPLTGEVRRILADEIGRAISHLETAREKPEQGLHKCRKRLKSVRALLRMVRSGDEPFCRTENECYKQVSALLAGPREATALIETVDRLADAFPEQSAGGGLDPVRERLVLRQHELHAGPGLDAAINAAVAACREGLERIDRLALPDLPEQAADILADGARATLRRAKKALDKAEARGEDEDFHNLRKAAKTHSMHLSLLGRLWPTPIKARRKAVDKLGEQLG
;
A
#
# COMPACT_ATOMS: atom_id res chain seq x y z
N MET A 1 13.61 3.66 12.57
CA MET A 1 12.57 2.65 12.87
C MET A 1 11.23 3.31 12.64
N SER A 2 10.20 2.71 12.00
CA SER A 2 8.88 3.35 12.16
C SER A 2 7.62 2.52 11.94
N PHE A 3 7.56 1.53 11.04
CA PHE A 3 6.28 0.85 10.77
C PHE A 3 5.98 -0.35 11.71
N ARG A 4 6.04 -0.10 13.02
CA ARG A 4 5.74 -1.08 14.08
C ARG A 4 5.12 -0.35 15.26
N ILE A 5 4.15 -0.99 15.90
CA ILE A 5 3.53 -0.54 17.16
C ILE A 5 4.35 -1.09 18.32
N ASP A 6 4.75 -0.23 19.25
CA ASP A 6 5.34 -0.61 20.52
C ASP A 6 4.23 -0.82 21.57
N PRO A 7 4.01 -2.05 22.07
CA PRO A 7 2.95 -2.32 23.04
C PRO A 7 3.13 -1.64 24.40
N ARG A 8 4.31 -1.09 24.66
CA ARG A 8 4.62 -0.43 25.94
C ARG A 8 4.22 1.04 25.95
N LEU A 9 3.80 1.58 24.80
CA LEU A 9 3.41 2.98 24.63
C LEU A 9 1.89 3.07 24.38
N PRO A 10 1.26 4.20 24.72
CA PRO A 10 -0.15 4.46 24.40
C PRO A 10 -0.43 4.28 22.90
N LEU A 11 -1.52 3.58 22.57
CA LEU A 11 -1.86 3.21 21.20
C LEU A 11 -2.10 4.45 20.34
N THR A 12 -2.78 5.47 20.88
CA THR A 12 -3.01 6.75 20.19
C THR A 12 -1.70 7.35 19.71
N GLY A 13 -0.71 7.49 20.61
CA GLY A 13 0.59 8.07 20.30
C GLY A 13 1.35 7.27 19.23
N GLU A 14 1.35 5.94 19.35
CA GLU A 14 2.01 5.08 18.36
C GLU A 14 1.35 5.15 16.98
N VAL A 15 0.01 5.15 16.90
CA VAL A 15 -0.69 5.25 15.62
C VAL A 15 -0.45 6.61 14.98
N ARG A 16 -0.56 7.71 15.74
CA ARG A 16 -0.28 9.06 15.25
C ARG A 16 1.15 9.17 14.71
N ARG A 17 2.14 8.66 15.46
CA ARG A 17 3.54 8.63 15.03
C ARG A 17 3.72 7.89 13.71
N ILE A 18 3.16 6.69 13.59
CA ILE A 18 3.32 5.88 12.37
C ILE A 18 2.60 6.53 11.18
N LEU A 19 1.41 7.09 11.38
CA LEU A 19 0.70 7.85 10.35
C LEU A 19 1.56 9.03 9.89
N ALA A 20 2.04 9.88 10.81
CA ALA A 20 2.87 11.03 10.49
C ALA A 20 4.14 10.63 9.73
N ASP A 21 4.84 9.59 10.18
CA ASP A 21 6.04 9.07 9.52
C ASP A 21 5.78 8.59 8.09
N GLU A 22 4.72 7.80 7.87
CA GLU A 22 4.44 7.25 6.54
C GLU A 22 3.85 8.30 5.59
N ILE A 23 3.02 9.24 6.08
CA ILE A 23 2.49 10.35 5.28
C ILE A 23 3.61 11.34 4.93
N GLY A 24 4.47 11.70 5.88
CA GLY A 24 5.64 12.54 5.64
C GLY A 24 6.56 11.94 4.56
N ARG A 25 6.81 10.63 4.62
CA ARG A 25 7.55 9.92 3.57
C ARG A 25 6.81 9.88 2.24
N ALA A 26 5.48 9.77 2.24
CA ALA A 26 4.69 9.84 1.01
C ALA A 26 4.89 11.19 0.32
N ILE A 27 4.85 12.29 1.09
CA ILE A 27 5.12 13.65 0.60
C ILE A 27 6.54 13.75 0.04
N SER A 28 7.57 13.28 0.76
CA SER A 28 8.95 13.30 0.24
C SER A 28 9.11 12.51 -1.07
N HIS A 29 8.40 11.39 -1.21
CA HIS A 29 8.40 10.61 -2.44
C HIS A 29 7.63 11.28 -3.59
N LEU A 30 6.60 12.08 -3.28
CA LEU A 30 5.90 12.91 -4.25
C LEU A 30 6.80 14.03 -4.78
N GLU A 31 7.59 14.68 -3.91
CA GLU A 31 8.57 15.68 -4.38
C GLU A 31 9.66 15.03 -5.24
N THR A 32 10.15 13.85 -4.85
CA THR A 32 11.07 13.06 -5.70
C THR A 32 10.44 12.70 -7.05
N ALA A 33 9.12 12.51 -7.11
CA ALA A 33 8.42 12.14 -8.34
C ALA A 33 8.41 13.25 -9.40
N ARG A 34 8.75 14.49 -9.05
CA ARG A 34 8.89 15.58 -10.04
C ARG A 34 10.08 15.37 -10.97
N GLU A 35 11.18 14.86 -10.42
CA GLU A 35 12.40 14.56 -11.18
C GLU A 35 12.46 13.10 -11.61
N LYS A 36 11.94 12.19 -10.76
CA LYS A 36 12.00 10.74 -10.95
C LYS A 36 10.61 10.12 -10.73
N PRO A 37 9.65 10.34 -11.66
CA PRO A 37 8.25 9.93 -11.50
C PRO A 37 8.10 8.44 -11.17
N GLU A 38 8.77 7.56 -11.92
CA GLU A 38 8.67 6.11 -11.74
C GLU A 38 8.96 5.68 -10.29
N GLN A 39 10.10 6.13 -9.76
CA GLN A 39 10.56 5.76 -8.43
C GLN A 39 9.74 6.45 -7.34
N GLY A 40 9.48 7.75 -7.51
CA GLY A 40 8.73 8.56 -6.55
C GLY A 40 7.29 8.07 -6.38
N LEU A 41 6.57 7.87 -7.49
CA LEU A 41 5.19 7.38 -7.48
C LEU A 41 5.07 5.98 -6.90
N HIS A 42 5.96 5.05 -7.27
CA HIS A 42 5.96 3.70 -6.70
C HIS A 42 6.15 3.74 -5.17
N LYS A 43 7.18 4.47 -4.70
CA LYS A 43 7.47 4.57 -3.26
C LYS A 43 6.36 5.28 -2.50
N CYS A 44 5.78 6.37 -3.04
CA CYS A 44 4.63 7.06 -2.45
C CYS A 44 3.43 6.11 -2.27
N ARG A 45 3.02 5.41 -3.33
CA ARG A 45 1.89 4.46 -3.27
C ARG A 45 2.12 3.36 -2.23
N LYS A 46 3.35 2.89 -2.06
CA LYS A 46 3.71 1.94 -1.00
C LYS A 46 3.44 2.53 0.40
N ARG A 47 3.79 3.79 0.64
CA ARG A 47 3.50 4.50 1.90
C ARG A 47 2.00 4.69 2.13
N LEU A 48 1.25 5.13 1.13
CA LEU A 48 -0.22 5.26 1.22
C LEU A 48 -0.90 3.91 1.51
N LYS A 49 -0.35 2.81 0.97
CA LYS A 49 -0.81 1.46 1.29
C LYS A 49 -0.57 1.10 2.76
N SER A 50 0.60 1.47 3.32
CA SER A 50 0.94 1.32 4.74
C SER A 50 -0.02 2.11 5.64
N VAL A 51 -0.26 3.38 5.33
CA VAL A 51 -1.21 4.26 6.04
C VAL A 51 -2.60 3.63 6.10
N ARG A 52 -3.11 3.21 4.94
CA ARG A 52 -4.44 2.57 4.85
C ARG A 52 -4.50 1.22 5.58
N ALA A 53 -3.40 0.47 5.64
CA ALA A 53 -3.34 -0.76 6.43
C ALA A 53 -3.40 -0.46 7.93
N LEU A 54 -2.69 0.57 8.40
CA LEU A 54 -2.74 1.01 9.79
C LEU A 54 -4.15 1.49 10.19
N LEU A 55 -4.79 2.34 9.39
CA LEU A 55 -6.16 2.81 9.67
C LEU A 55 -7.17 1.65 9.73
N ARG A 56 -6.98 0.60 8.93
CA ARG A 56 -7.81 -0.62 9.03
C ARG A 56 -7.50 -1.46 10.26
N MET A 57 -6.27 -1.42 10.76
CA MET A 57 -5.90 -2.14 11.99
C MET A 57 -6.64 -1.58 13.19
N VAL A 58 -6.73 -0.24 13.29
CA VAL A 58 -7.27 0.42 14.49
C VAL A 58 -8.71 0.91 14.32
N ARG A 59 -9.40 0.47 13.26
CA ARG A 59 -10.72 0.97 12.88
C ARG A 59 -11.75 0.86 14.00
N SER A 60 -11.70 -0.17 14.84
CA SER A 60 -12.66 -0.34 15.93
C SER A 60 -12.48 0.68 17.07
N GLY A 61 -11.32 1.33 17.19
CA GLY A 61 -11.09 2.34 18.21
C GLY A 61 -11.62 3.73 17.85
N ASP A 62 -11.70 4.07 16.56
CA ASP A 62 -12.32 5.30 16.04
C ASP A 62 -12.75 5.08 14.58
N GLU A 63 -13.92 4.45 14.40
CA GLU A 63 -14.40 4.07 13.07
C GLU A 63 -14.66 5.26 12.13
N PRO A 64 -15.32 6.37 12.58
CA PRO A 64 -15.53 7.54 11.74
C PRO A 64 -14.23 8.14 11.21
N PHE A 65 -13.23 8.35 12.07
CA PHE A 65 -11.93 8.86 11.65
C PHE A 65 -11.26 7.91 10.66
N CYS A 66 -11.15 6.63 11.03
CA CYS A 66 -10.42 5.64 10.24
C CYS A 66 -11.05 5.42 8.85
N ARG A 67 -12.38 5.46 8.74
CA ARG A 67 -13.06 5.35 7.44
C ARG A 67 -12.79 6.57 6.57
N THR A 68 -12.91 7.76 7.14
CA THR A 68 -12.74 9.04 6.43
C THR A 68 -11.32 9.16 5.89
N GLU A 69 -10.31 8.97 6.73
CA GLU A 69 -8.91 9.05 6.32
C GLU A 69 -8.53 7.93 5.35
N ASN A 70 -9.02 6.69 5.54
CA ASN A 70 -8.71 5.60 4.60
C ASN A 70 -9.29 5.88 3.20
N GLU A 71 -10.46 6.53 3.10
CA GLU A 71 -11.02 6.93 1.81
C GLU A 71 -10.22 8.09 1.21
N CYS A 72 -9.84 9.10 2.00
CA CYS A 72 -8.95 10.18 1.55
C CYS A 72 -7.67 9.63 0.90
N TYR A 73 -6.91 8.77 1.60
CA TYR A 73 -5.68 8.20 1.05
C TYR A 73 -5.89 7.22 -0.10
N LYS A 74 -7.09 6.63 -0.21
CA LYS A 74 -7.47 5.85 -1.40
C LYS A 74 -7.66 6.76 -2.60
N GLN A 75 -8.29 7.92 -2.44
CA GLN A 75 -8.44 8.91 -3.50
C GLN A 75 -7.09 9.50 -3.91
N VAL A 76 -6.21 9.83 -2.94
CA VAL A 76 -4.82 10.23 -3.23
C VAL A 76 -4.10 9.17 -4.07
N SER A 77 -4.28 7.89 -3.73
CA SER A 77 -3.71 6.80 -4.53
C SER A 77 -4.31 6.74 -5.94
N ALA A 78 -5.58 7.09 -6.12
CA ALA A 78 -6.25 7.08 -7.43
C ALA A 78 -5.73 8.19 -8.36
N LEU A 79 -5.45 9.39 -7.83
CA LEU A 79 -4.83 10.49 -8.58
C LEU A 79 -3.51 10.10 -9.26
N LEU A 80 -2.76 9.20 -8.62
CA LEU A 80 -1.43 8.77 -9.06
C LEU A 80 -1.46 7.43 -9.84
N ALA A 81 -2.64 6.88 -10.13
CA ALA A 81 -2.76 5.54 -10.71
C ALA A 81 -2.23 5.49 -12.14
N GLY A 82 -2.73 6.33 -13.04
CA GLY A 82 -2.36 6.32 -14.46
C GLY A 82 -0.84 6.43 -14.71
N PRO A 83 -0.16 7.47 -14.20
CA PRO A 83 1.29 7.61 -14.36
C PRO A 83 2.10 6.43 -13.79
N ARG A 84 1.63 5.77 -12.72
CA ARG A 84 2.30 4.56 -12.19
C ARG A 84 2.00 3.32 -13.03
N GLU A 85 0.79 3.18 -13.54
CA GLU A 85 0.37 2.06 -14.39
C GLU A 85 1.15 2.05 -15.70
N ALA A 86 1.43 3.22 -16.28
CA ALA A 86 2.30 3.33 -17.46
C ALA A 86 3.69 2.72 -17.21
N THR A 87 4.32 3.02 -16.07
CA THR A 87 5.58 2.39 -15.66
C THR A 87 5.41 0.88 -15.41
N ALA A 88 4.27 0.44 -14.85
CA ALA A 88 4.02 -0.97 -14.55
C ALA A 88 3.93 -1.82 -15.83
N LEU A 89 3.39 -1.26 -16.91
CA LEU A 89 3.31 -1.95 -18.20
C LEU A 89 4.70 -2.17 -18.79
N ILE A 90 5.59 -1.18 -18.73
CA ILE A 90 6.99 -1.31 -19.17
C ILE A 90 7.72 -2.35 -18.32
N GLU A 91 7.64 -2.25 -16.98
CA GLU A 91 8.19 -3.23 -16.04
C GLU A 91 7.67 -4.66 -16.29
N THR A 92 6.48 -4.80 -16.88
CA THR A 92 5.88 -6.10 -17.18
C THR A 92 6.40 -6.67 -18.49
N VAL A 93 6.56 -5.83 -19.53
CA VAL A 93 7.19 -6.25 -20.79
C VAL A 93 8.65 -6.62 -20.56
N ASP A 94 9.40 -5.84 -19.77
CA ASP A 94 10.79 -6.13 -19.45
C ASP A 94 10.92 -7.48 -18.73
N ARG A 95 10.08 -7.74 -17.72
CA ARG A 95 10.06 -9.04 -17.02
C ARG A 95 9.66 -10.21 -17.92
N LEU A 96 8.78 -9.97 -18.90
CA LEU A 96 8.38 -11.00 -19.85
C LEU A 96 9.55 -11.37 -20.77
N ALA A 97 10.28 -10.36 -21.27
CA ALA A 97 11.47 -10.58 -22.08
C ALA A 97 12.56 -11.35 -21.32
N ASP A 98 12.81 -10.97 -20.05
CA ASP A 98 13.79 -11.63 -19.18
C ASP A 98 13.42 -13.08 -18.86
N ALA A 99 12.13 -13.38 -18.69
CA ALA A 99 11.65 -14.72 -18.35
C ALA A 99 11.64 -15.68 -19.56
N PHE A 100 11.57 -15.14 -20.78
CA PHE A 100 11.42 -15.90 -22.03
C PHE A 100 12.40 -15.40 -23.10
N PRO A 101 13.72 -15.56 -22.88
CA PRO A 101 14.74 -14.98 -23.74
C PRO A 101 14.76 -15.59 -25.14
N GLU A 102 14.48 -16.88 -25.29
CA GLU A 102 14.42 -17.55 -26.61
C GLU A 102 13.26 -17.04 -27.46
N GLN A 103 12.09 -16.85 -26.83
CA GLN A 103 10.89 -16.34 -27.49
C GLN A 103 11.00 -14.84 -27.80
N SER A 104 11.85 -14.13 -27.06
CA SER A 104 12.07 -12.69 -27.19
C SER A 104 13.31 -12.32 -28.02
N ALA A 105 14.13 -13.30 -28.40
CA ALA A 105 15.44 -13.12 -29.05
C ALA A 105 15.40 -12.35 -30.40
N GLY A 106 14.21 -12.20 -31.00
CA GLY A 106 14.00 -11.45 -32.25
C GLY A 106 13.54 -10.00 -32.07
N GLY A 107 13.52 -9.45 -30.85
CA GLY A 107 13.05 -8.08 -30.61
C GLY A 107 11.54 -7.88 -30.85
N GLY A 108 10.75 -8.97 -30.87
CA GLY A 108 9.31 -8.91 -31.15
C GLY A 108 8.51 -8.10 -30.13
N LEU A 109 9.05 -7.88 -28.93
CA LEU A 109 8.46 -7.04 -27.89
C LEU A 109 8.90 -5.57 -27.98
N ASP A 110 9.93 -5.24 -28.76
CA ASP A 110 10.51 -3.89 -28.82
C ASP A 110 9.50 -2.85 -29.29
N PRO A 111 8.70 -3.07 -30.35
CA PRO A 111 7.70 -2.09 -30.78
C PRO A 111 6.63 -1.83 -29.72
N VAL A 112 6.27 -2.85 -28.94
CA VAL A 112 5.31 -2.73 -27.83
C VAL A 112 5.93 -1.90 -26.71
N ARG A 113 7.18 -2.20 -26.34
CA ARG A 113 7.93 -1.48 -25.31
C ARG A 113 8.10 -0.01 -25.69
N GLU A 114 8.51 0.28 -26.91
CA GLU A 114 8.68 1.65 -27.42
C GLU A 114 7.38 2.46 -27.32
N ARG A 115 6.24 1.87 -27.71
CA ARG A 115 4.94 2.52 -27.58
C ARG A 115 4.58 2.82 -26.12
N LEU A 116 4.88 1.90 -25.21
CA LEU A 116 4.64 2.10 -23.77
C LEU A 116 5.53 3.19 -23.18
N VAL A 117 6.80 3.26 -23.58
CA VAL A 117 7.74 4.32 -23.18
C VAL A 117 7.26 5.69 -23.66
N LEU A 118 6.83 5.81 -24.92
CA LEU A 118 6.26 7.06 -25.44
C LEU A 118 5.03 7.49 -24.62
N ARG A 119 4.13 6.55 -24.34
CA ARG A 119 2.93 6.83 -23.54
C ARG A 119 3.26 7.25 -22.11
N GLN A 120 4.26 6.63 -21.49
CA GLN A 120 4.73 7.00 -20.17
C GLN A 120 5.33 8.41 -20.18
N HIS A 121 6.17 8.74 -21.17
CA HIS A 121 6.73 10.08 -21.33
C HIS A 121 5.63 11.15 -21.46
N GLU A 122 4.58 10.91 -22.25
CA GLU A 122 3.43 11.83 -22.34
C GLU A 122 2.76 12.07 -20.98
N LEU A 123 2.58 10.99 -20.20
CA LEU A 123 1.95 11.07 -18.87
C LEU A 123 2.86 11.72 -17.82
N HIS A 124 4.17 11.59 -17.96
CA HIS A 124 5.15 12.12 -17.01
C HIS A 124 5.59 13.56 -17.34
N ALA A 125 5.62 13.94 -18.61
CA ALA A 125 5.99 15.28 -19.05
C ALA A 125 4.81 16.27 -19.09
N GLY A 126 3.57 15.78 -19.00
CA GLY A 126 2.38 16.61 -19.06
C GLY A 126 2.08 17.35 -17.74
N PRO A 127 1.41 18.52 -17.80
CA PRO A 127 1.00 19.28 -16.60
C PRO A 127 0.04 18.49 -15.69
N GLY A 128 -0.57 17.42 -16.20
CA GLY A 128 -1.42 16.52 -15.43
C GLY A 128 -0.68 15.81 -14.28
N LEU A 129 0.59 15.44 -14.46
CA LEU A 129 1.35 14.80 -13.38
C LEU A 129 1.63 15.80 -12.25
N ASP A 130 2.09 17.01 -12.57
CA ASP A 130 2.34 18.06 -11.58
C ASP A 130 1.08 18.43 -10.82
N ALA A 131 -0.06 18.55 -11.52
CA ALA A 131 -1.36 18.79 -10.89
C ALA A 131 -1.74 17.65 -9.93
N ALA A 132 -1.55 16.39 -10.35
CA ALA A 132 -1.84 15.23 -9.50
C ALA A 132 -0.91 15.16 -8.28
N ILE A 133 0.38 15.46 -8.44
CA ILE A 133 1.36 15.54 -7.35
C ILE A 133 0.96 16.65 -6.38
N ASN A 134 0.63 17.85 -6.86
CA ASN A 134 0.22 18.98 -6.02
C ASN A 134 -1.03 18.65 -5.21
N ALA A 135 -2.06 18.07 -5.84
CA ALA A 135 -3.28 17.64 -5.16
C ALA A 135 -3.01 16.55 -4.12
N ALA A 136 -2.14 15.58 -4.45
CA ALA A 136 -1.74 14.52 -3.52
C ALA A 136 -0.96 15.05 -2.32
N VAL A 137 -0.04 16.01 -2.53
CA VAL A 137 0.73 16.67 -1.46
C VAL A 137 -0.21 17.47 -0.55
N ALA A 138 -1.12 18.25 -1.12
CA ALA A 138 -2.10 19.02 -0.36
C ALA A 138 -2.95 18.11 0.54
N ALA A 139 -3.56 17.07 -0.05
CA ALA A 139 -4.37 16.11 0.72
C ALA A 139 -3.57 15.39 1.81
N CYS A 140 -2.29 15.06 1.57
CA CYS A 140 -1.42 14.47 2.58
C CYS A 140 -1.10 15.45 3.72
N ARG A 141 -0.86 16.73 3.41
CA ARG A 141 -0.62 17.78 4.42
C ARG A 141 -1.83 18.01 5.30
N GLU A 142 -3.02 18.14 4.72
CA GLU A 142 -4.25 18.22 5.51
C GLU A 142 -4.47 16.97 6.37
N GLY A 143 -4.11 15.79 5.83
CA GLY A 143 -4.11 14.56 6.59
C GLY A 143 -3.23 14.63 7.84
N LEU A 144 -2.02 15.19 7.72
CA LEU A 144 -1.12 15.41 8.88
C LEU A 144 -1.76 16.30 9.95
N GLU A 145 -2.43 17.38 9.56
CA GLU A 145 -3.13 18.28 10.49
C GLU A 145 -4.28 17.58 11.22
N ARG A 146 -4.92 16.61 10.59
CA ARG A 146 -6.04 15.87 11.18
C ARG A 146 -5.59 14.74 12.11
N ILE A 147 -4.36 14.24 12.03
CA ILE A 147 -3.86 13.13 12.87
C ILE A 147 -4.02 13.44 14.35
N ASP A 148 -3.87 14.70 14.77
CA ASP A 148 -4.00 15.10 16.16
C ASP A 148 -5.42 14.99 16.73
N ARG A 149 -6.42 14.77 15.87
CA ARG A 149 -7.81 14.52 16.26
C ARG A 149 -8.06 13.04 16.58
N LEU A 150 -7.22 12.13 16.12
CA LEU A 150 -7.38 10.70 16.37
C LEU A 150 -7.23 10.41 17.86
N ALA A 151 -8.28 9.91 18.51
CA ALA A 151 -8.22 9.44 19.88
C ALA A 151 -8.60 7.96 19.91
N LEU A 152 -7.73 7.11 20.44
CA LEU A 152 -7.98 5.69 20.62
C LEU A 152 -8.01 5.36 22.12
N PRO A 153 -8.74 4.32 22.52
CA PRO A 153 -8.60 3.73 23.84
C PRO A 153 -7.14 3.34 24.17
N ASP A 154 -6.54 4.03 25.14
CA ASP A 154 -5.13 3.87 25.50
C ASP A 154 -4.90 2.90 26.68
N LEU A 155 -5.97 2.43 27.33
CA LEU A 155 -5.85 1.37 28.33
C LEU A 155 -5.32 0.08 27.67
N PRO A 156 -4.31 -0.59 28.26
CA PRO A 156 -3.63 -1.71 27.60
C PRO A 156 -4.55 -2.82 27.07
N GLU A 157 -5.57 -3.20 27.83
CA GLU A 157 -6.54 -4.23 27.43
C GLU A 157 -7.38 -3.78 26.22
N GLN A 158 -7.89 -2.54 26.26
CA GLN A 158 -8.70 -1.97 25.17
C GLN A 158 -7.87 -1.76 23.90
N ALA A 159 -6.63 -1.30 24.04
CA ALA A 159 -5.68 -1.19 22.94
C ALA A 159 -5.37 -2.57 22.33
N ALA A 160 -5.18 -3.60 23.15
CA ALA A 160 -4.96 -4.97 22.69
C ALA A 160 -6.18 -5.51 21.93
N ASP A 161 -7.40 -5.27 22.43
CA ASP A 161 -8.64 -5.67 21.76
C ASP A 161 -8.80 -5.03 20.39
N ILE A 162 -8.52 -3.72 20.26
CA ILE A 162 -8.55 -3.00 18.98
C ILE A 162 -7.60 -3.65 17.97
N LEU A 163 -6.36 -3.91 18.37
CA LEU A 163 -5.36 -4.54 17.51
C LEU A 163 -5.74 -5.97 17.14
N ALA A 164 -6.26 -6.75 18.09
CA ALA A 164 -6.71 -8.11 17.87
C ALA A 164 -7.88 -8.15 16.88
N ASP A 165 -8.85 -7.24 17.01
CA ASP A 165 -10.00 -7.14 16.12
C ASP A 165 -9.62 -6.74 14.71
N GLY A 166 -8.74 -5.75 14.54
CA GLY A 166 -8.23 -5.35 13.23
C GLY A 166 -7.47 -6.47 12.51
N ALA A 167 -6.61 -7.18 13.25
CA ALA A 167 -5.86 -8.32 12.74
C ALA A 167 -6.80 -9.49 12.35
N ARG A 168 -7.79 -9.79 13.21
CA ARG A 168 -8.79 -10.84 12.98
C ARG A 168 -9.68 -10.52 11.79
N ALA A 169 -10.15 -9.28 11.67
CA ALA A 169 -10.94 -8.83 10.52
C ALA A 169 -10.18 -8.97 9.20
N THR A 170 -8.90 -8.61 9.17
CA THR A 170 -8.06 -8.75 7.97
C THR A 170 -7.77 -10.20 7.63
N LEU A 171 -7.53 -11.05 8.63
CA LEU A 171 -7.36 -12.49 8.40
C LEU A 171 -8.63 -13.15 7.86
N ARG A 172 -9.81 -12.81 8.42
CA ARG A 172 -11.11 -13.28 7.90
C ARG A 172 -11.34 -12.85 6.46
N ARG A 173 -10.98 -11.60 6.13
CA ARG A 173 -11.05 -11.10 4.74
C ARG A 173 -10.13 -11.88 3.81
N ALA A 174 -8.91 -12.20 4.23
CA ALA A 174 -7.97 -12.99 3.44
C ALA A 174 -8.48 -14.43 3.21
N LYS A 175 -9.02 -15.08 4.25
CA LYS A 175 -9.65 -16.41 4.12
C LYS A 175 -10.81 -16.39 3.15
N LYS A 176 -11.77 -15.46 3.32
CA LYS A 176 -12.91 -15.33 2.41
C LYS A 176 -12.49 -15.07 0.96
N ALA A 177 -11.41 -14.32 0.74
CA ALA A 177 -10.88 -14.09 -0.60
C ALA A 177 -10.21 -15.34 -1.19
N LEU A 178 -9.56 -16.15 -0.36
CA LEU A 178 -9.01 -17.44 -0.75
C LEU A 178 -10.13 -18.41 -1.15
N ASP A 179 -11.13 -18.58 -0.29
CA ASP A 179 -12.28 -19.48 -0.55
C ASP A 179 -12.97 -19.13 -1.89
N LYS A 180 -13.11 -17.83 -2.18
CA LYS A 180 -13.68 -17.36 -3.45
C LYS A 180 -12.79 -17.65 -4.66
N ALA A 181 -11.49 -17.40 -4.53
CA ALA A 181 -10.53 -17.68 -5.59
C ALA A 181 -10.46 -19.18 -5.90
N GLU A 182 -10.53 -20.03 -4.88
CA GLU A 182 -10.57 -21.49 -5.04
C GLU A 182 -11.89 -21.96 -5.67
N ALA A 183 -13.02 -21.36 -5.28
CA ALA A 183 -14.34 -21.76 -5.79
C ALA A 183 -14.63 -21.29 -7.22
N ARG A 184 -14.18 -20.10 -7.62
CA ARG A 184 -14.54 -19.46 -8.90
C ARG A 184 -13.38 -19.33 -9.87
N GLY A 185 -12.17 -19.09 -9.38
CA GLY A 185 -10.98 -18.94 -10.21
C GLY A 185 -10.96 -17.71 -11.14
N GLU A 186 -11.78 -16.69 -10.88
CA GLU A 186 -11.82 -15.48 -11.71
C GLU A 186 -10.68 -14.50 -11.36
N ASP A 187 -10.31 -13.66 -12.32
CA ASP A 187 -9.24 -12.66 -12.22
C ASP A 187 -9.43 -11.71 -11.02
N GLU A 188 -10.64 -11.19 -10.84
CA GLU A 188 -10.99 -10.31 -9.73
C GLU A 188 -10.91 -11.03 -8.37
N ASP A 189 -11.17 -12.33 -8.31
CA ASP A 189 -11.06 -13.10 -7.08
C ASP A 189 -9.59 -13.23 -6.64
N PHE A 190 -8.68 -13.53 -7.57
CA PHE A 190 -7.22 -13.53 -7.30
C PHE A 190 -6.68 -12.13 -6.96
N HIS A 191 -7.17 -11.08 -7.64
CA HIS A 191 -6.81 -9.69 -7.32
C HIS A 191 -7.26 -9.28 -5.91
N ASN A 192 -8.44 -9.72 -5.50
CA ASN A 192 -8.94 -9.47 -4.15
C ASN A 192 -8.17 -10.26 -3.09
N LEU A 193 -7.79 -11.52 -3.38
CA LEU A 193 -6.90 -12.31 -2.53
C LEU A 193 -5.53 -11.64 -2.36
N ARG A 194 -4.94 -11.17 -3.46
CA ARG A 194 -3.69 -10.37 -3.46
C ARG A 194 -3.81 -9.15 -2.55
N LYS A 195 -4.87 -8.35 -2.71
CA LYS A 195 -5.11 -7.15 -1.87
C LYS A 195 -5.20 -7.52 -0.38
N ALA A 196 -5.87 -8.63 -0.06
CA ALA A 196 -6.01 -9.11 1.31
C ALA A 196 -4.67 -9.62 1.89
N ALA A 197 -3.91 -10.41 1.13
CA ALA A 197 -2.58 -10.90 1.52
C ALA A 197 -1.60 -9.74 1.80
N LYS A 198 -1.50 -8.76 0.90
CA LYS A 198 -0.65 -7.57 1.12
C LYS A 198 -1.08 -6.78 2.36
N THR A 199 -2.38 -6.67 2.62
CA THR A 199 -2.90 -6.03 3.86
C THR A 199 -2.49 -6.82 5.09
N HIS A 200 -2.64 -8.15 5.06
CA HIS A 200 -2.24 -9.02 6.16
C HIS A 200 -0.73 -8.95 6.44
N SER A 201 0.13 -8.90 5.43
CA SER A 201 1.57 -8.72 5.65
C SER A 201 1.93 -7.39 6.34
N MET A 202 1.29 -6.29 5.95
CA MET A 202 1.50 -5.00 6.62
C MET A 202 1.04 -5.06 8.09
N HIS A 203 -0.08 -5.74 8.36
CA HIS A 203 -0.54 -6.00 9.73
C HIS A 203 0.46 -6.83 10.54
N LEU A 204 1.02 -7.89 9.97
CA LEU A 204 2.09 -8.67 10.61
C LEU A 204 3.35 -7.83 10.86
N SER A 205 3.65 -6.87 9.99
CA SER A 205 4.75 -5.92 10.21
C SER A 205 4.46 -4.98 11.37
N LEU A 206 3.26 -4.38 11.43
CA LEU A 206 2.83 -3.50 12.52
C LEU A 206 2.93 -4.21 13.88
N LEU A 207 2.47 -5.45 13.95
CA LEU A 207 2.44 -6.28 15.17
C LEU A 207 3.78 -6.98 15.47
N GLY A 208 4.84 -6.69 14.70
CA GLY A 208 6.11 -7.41 14.80
C GLY A 208 6.80 -7.35 16.17
N ARG A 209 6.49 -6.35 17.02
CA ARG A 209 6.99 -6.26 18.41
C ARG A 209 6.12 -7.04 19.41
N LEU A 210 4.83 -7.20 19.12
CA LEU A 210 3.86 -7.91 19.97
C LEU A 210 3.99 -9.43 19.88
N TRP A 211 4.46 -9.95 18.74
CA TRP A 211 4.53 -11.38 18.51
C TRP A 211 5.83 -11.79 17.80
N PRO A 212 6.98 -11.81 18.47
CA PRO A 212 8.29 -11.96 17.81
C PRO A 212 8.53 -13.32 17.11
N THR A 213 7.88 -14.41 17.53
CA THR A 213 8.11 -15.78 17.01
C THR A 213 6.77 -16.52 16.93
N PRO A 214 6.23 -16.93 15.76
CA PRO A 214 6.80 -17.11 14.42
C PRO A 214 6.37 -16.04 13.37
N ILE A 215 6.11 -14.79 13.77
CA ILE A 215 5.55 -13.77 12.86
C ILE A 215 6.41 -13.48 11.63
N LYS A 216 7.74 -13.56 11.75
CA LYS A 216 8.66 -13.30 10.63
C LYS A 216 8.48 -14.31 9.50
N ALA A 217 8.39 -15.60 9.84
CA ALA A 217 8.19 -16.67 8.87
C ALA A 217 6.82 -16.54 8.20
N ARG A 218 5.77 -16.31 9.01
CA ARG A 218 4.42 -16.07 8.51
C ARG A 218 4.36 -14.85 7.58
N ARG A 219 4.99 -13.74 7.96
CA ARG A 219 5.05 -12.54 7.13
C ARG A 219 5.74 -12.85 5.80
N LYS A 220 6.89 -13.52 5.82
CA LYS A 220 7.61 -13.90 4.60
C LYS A 220 6.76 -14.78 3.67
N ALA A 221 6.00 -15.73 4.23
CA ALA A 221 5.09 -16.57 3.46
C ALA A 221 3.95 -15.76 2.83
N VAL A 222 3.31 -14.86 3.59
CA VAL A 222 2.22 -14.00 3.10
C VAL A 222 2.73 -12.97 2.08
N ASP A 223 3.93 -12.44 2.27
CA ASP A 223 4.60 -11.57 1.30
C ASP A 223 4.84 -12.31 -0.01
N LYS A 224 5.41 -13.53 0.06
CA LYS A 224 5.65 -14.38 -1.11
C LYS A 224 4.34 -14.72 -1.84
N LEU A 225 3.30 -15.11 -1.11
CA LEU A 225 1.96 -15.32 -1.69
C LEU A 225 1.49 -14.06 -2.41
N GLY A 226 1.67 -12.90 -1.79
CA GLY A 226 1.35 -11.62 -2.40
C GLY A 226 2.18 -11.29 -3.64
N GLU A 227 3.42 -11.78 -3.81
CA GLU A 227 4.19 -11.61 -5.06
C GLU A 227 3.78 -12.64 -6.13
N GLN A 228 3.44 -13.87 -5.74
CA GLN A 228 2.90 -14.87 -6.68
C GLN A 228 1.51 -14.46 -7.18
N LEU A 229 0.76 -13.76 -6.33
CA LEU A 229 -0.43 -12.94 -6.58
C LEU A 229 -0.30 -11.93 -7.74
N GLY A 230 0.93 -11.58 -8.16
CA GLY A 230 1.26 -10.53 -9.13
C GLY A 230 2.18 -9.42 -8.62
#